data_AF-A0A255PL69-F1
#
_entry.id   AF-A0A255PL69-F1
#
_cell.length_a   1.000
_cell.length_b   1.000
_cell.length_c   1.000
_cell.angle_alpha   90.00
_cell.angle_beta   90.00
_cell.angle_gamma   90.00
#
_symmetry.space_group_name_H-M   'P 1'
#
loop_
_entity.id
_entity.type
_entity.pdbx_description
1 polymer ?
#
loop_
_entity_poly.entity_id
_entity_poly.type
_entity_poly.pdbx_seq_one_letter_code
_entity_poly.pdbx_strand_id
1 'polypeptide(L)'
;MQTMSAVQAFALLPLPELHTLSQDQVRGTTCVWDGVGLSPEIAVDLGERKLRRVDGRVSWFPRACRRCALERAMHALVEHSQSCEQCVDDQNVCALGAGLVRAVREARRSNV
;
A
#
# COMPACT_ATOMS: atom_id res chain seq x y z
N MET A 1 14.84 -13.69 -11.17
CA MET A 1 13.51 -13.20 -10.79
C MET A 1 13.67 -12.38 -9.51
N GLN A 2 13.62 -11.05 -9.59
CA GLN A 2 13.84 -10.20 -8.41
C GLN A 2 12.64 -10.33 -7.47
N THR A 3 12.87 -10.75 -6.24
CA THR A 3 11.83 -10.91 -5.22
C THR A 3 11.48 -9.53 -4.67
N MET A 4 10.31 -8.97 -5.04
CA MET A 4 9.82 -7.72 -4.43
C MET A 4 9.65 -7.88 -2.92
N SER A 5 10.07 -6.89 -2.13
CA SER A 5 9.87 -6.88 -0.68
C SER A 5 8.41 -6.57 -0.32
N ALA A 6 8.02 -6.83 0.95
CA ALA A 6 6.67 -6.49 1.44
C ALA A 6 6.37 -4.98 1.32
N VAL A 7 7.34 -4.14 1.68
CA VAL A 7 7.22 -2.67 1.59
C VAL A 7 7.08 -2.20 0.15
N GLN A 8 7.83 -2.80 -0.78
CA GLN A 8 7.70 -2.52 -2.22
C GLN A 8 6.34 -2.96 -2.78
N ALA A 9 5.77 -4.05 -2.26
CA ALA A 9 4.44 -4.49 -2.65
C ALA A 9 3.35 -3.52 -2.19
N PHE A 10 3.40 -3.04 -0.94
CA PHE A 10 2.46 -2.02 -0.46
C PHE A 10 2.66 -0.64 -1.11
N ALA A 11 3.84 -0.39 -1.69
CA ALA A 11 4.09 0.84 -2.43
C ALA A 11 3.19 1.00 -3.68
N LEU A 12 2.58 -0.09 -4.14
CA LEU A 12 1.67 -0.14 -5.27
C LEU A 12 0.24 0.30 -4.93
N LEU A 13 -0.10 0.40 -3.64
CA LEU A 13 -1.46 0.74 -3.23
C LEU A 13 -1.76 2.21 -3.48
N PRO A 14 -2.95 2.54 -4.05
CA PRO A 14 -3.39 3.91 -4.16
C PRO A 14 -3.61 4.50 -2.76
N LEU A 15 -3.16 5.74 -2.58
CA LEU A 15 -3.25 6.48 -1.32
C LEU A 15 -4.19 7.68 -1.48
N PRO A 16 -4.84 8.12 -0.38
CA PRO A 16 -5.56 9.38 -0.39
C PRO A 16 -4.61 10.55 -0.70
N GLU A 17 -5.17 11.62 -1.24
CA GLU A 17 -4.42 12.83 -1.55
C GLU A 17 -3.89 13.46 -0.27
N LEU A 18 -2.61 13.84 -0.24
CA LEU A 18 -1.95 14.28 1.00
C LEU A 18 -2.65 15.45 1.69
N HIS A 19 -3.26 16.36 0.92
CA HIS A 19 -3.93 17.54 1.45
C HIS A 19 -5.29 17.24 2.10
N THR A 20 -5.85 16.04 1.89
CA THR A 20 -7.09 15.61 2.53
C THR A 20 -6.85 14.90 3.87
N LEU A 21 -5.58 14.69 4.24
CA LEU A 21 -5.18 13.94 5.42
C LEU A 21 -4.93 14.87 6.62
N SER A 22 -5.22 14.35 7.81
CA SER A 22 -4.79 15.01 9.05
C SER A 22 -3.27 14.94 9.23
N GLN A 23 -2.72 15.80 10.09
CA GLN A 23 -1.29 15.75 10.43
C GLN A 23 -0.87 14.40 11.02
N ASP A 24 -1.74 13.76 11.80
CA ASP A 24 -1.47 12.45 12.39
C ASP A 24 -1.41 11.34 11.33
N GLN A 25 -2.27 11.43 10.31
CA GLN A 25 -2.24 10.50 9.17
C GLN A 25 -0.99 10.71 8.31
N VAL A 26 -0.61 11.97 8.06
CA VAL A 26 0.62 12.30 7.32
C VAL A 26 1.87 11.82 8.07
N ARG A 27 1.89 11.94 9.40
CA ARG A 27 2.98 11.45 10.26
C ARG A 27 2.96 9.92 10.45
N GLY A 28 1.88 9.24 10.07
CA GLY A 28 1.71 7.80 10.25
C GLY A 28 1.50 7.39 11.71
N THR A 29 1.01 8.29 12.58
CA THR A 29 0.55 7.97 13.94
C THR A 29 -0.88 7.43 13.94
N THR A 30 -1.64 7.72 12.88
CA THR A 30 -2.95 7.13 12.60
C THR A 30 -2.98 6.53 11.20
N CYS A 31 -3.90 5.61 10.98
CA CYS A 31 -4.09 4.96 9.69
C CYS A 31 -4.47 5.99 8.62
N VAL A 32 -3.75 5.94 7.50
CA VAL A 32 -3.97 6.86 6.37
C VAL A 32 -5.39 6.81 5.80
N TRP A 33 -6.14 5.71 5.98
CA TRP A 33 -7.48 5.55 5.42
C TRP A 33 -8.63 5.77 6.41
N ASP A 34 -8.54 5.27 7.64
CA ASP A 34 -9.64 5.32 8.62
C ASP A 34 -9.32 6.14 9.88
N GLY A 35 -8.11 6.70 10.00
CA GLY A 35 -7.72 7.57 11.10
C GLY A 35 -7.55 6.87 12.45
N VAL A 36 -7.65 5.54 12.51
CA VAL A 36 -7.46 4.82 13.79
C VAL A 36 -6.01 4.96 14.27
N GLY A 37 -5.83 5.09 15.58
CA GLY A 37 -4.51 5.13 16.21
C GLY A 37 -3.68 3.89 15.90
N LEU A 38 -2.41 4.11 15.58
CA LEU A 38 -1.49 3.04 15.20
C LEU A 38 -0.47 2.78 16.31
N SER A 39 -0.46 1.56 16.84
CA SER A 39 0.67 1.08 17.63
C SER A 39 1.78 0.56 16.69
N PRO A 40 3.05 0.52 17.14
CA PRO A 40 4.14 -0.07 16.36
C PRO A 40 3.85 -1.52 15.92
N GLU A 41 3.09 -2.26 16.73
CA GLU A 41 2.74 -3.66 16.49
C GLU A 41 1.77 -3.81 15.31
N ILE A 42 0.72 -2.99 15.23
CA ILE A 42 -0.37 -3.16 14.24
C ILE A 42 -0.18 -2.36 12.95
N ALA A 43 0.84 -1.53 12.89
CA ALA A 43 0.99 -0.58 11.81
C ALA A 43 1.79 -1.15 10.63
N VAL A 44 1.15 -1.20 9.47
CA VAL A 44 1.73 -1.61 8.20
C VAL A 44 2.38 -0.40 7.54
N ASP A 45 3.66 -0.53 7.18
CA ASP A 45 4.38 0.44 6.36
C ASP A 45 3.96 0.28 4.89
N LEU A 46 3.46 1.36 4.29
CA LEU A 46 2.98 1.37 2.91
C LEU A 46 4.08 1.75 1.90
N GLY A 47 5.32 1.88 2.37
CA GLY A 47 6.49 2.25 1.59
C GLY A 47 6.59 3.74 1.34
N GLU A 48 7.79 4.16 0.96
CA GLU A 48 8.10 5.57 0.70
C GLU A 48 7.30 6.11 -0.49
N ARG A 49 6.86 7.36 -0.38
CA ARG A 49 6.31 8.18 -1.47
C ARG A 49 7.16 9.43 -1.62
N LYS A 50 7.68 9.65 -2.83
CA LYS A 50 8.42 10.87 -3.17
C LYS A 50 7.41 11.92 -3.64
N LEU A 51 7.26 12.97 -2.85
CA LEU A 51 6.40 14.11 -3.17
C LEU A 51 7.26 15.24 -3.72
N ARG A 52 6.76 15.88 -4.78
CA ARG A 52 7.36 17.12 -5.28
C ARG A 52 6.65 18.30 -4.64
N ARG A 53 7.41 19.16 -3.98
CA ARG A 53 6.96 20.48 -3.52
C ARG A 53 7.72 21.57 -4.26
N VAL A 54 7.26 22.80 -4.13
CA VAL A 54 7.85 23.98 -4.79
C VAL A 54 9.32 24.17 -4.36
N ASP A 55 9.63 23.82 -3.11
CA ASP A 55 10.93 23.95 -2.44
C ASP A 55 11.81 22.69 -2.47
N GLY A 56 11.35 21.58 -3.05
CA GLY A 56 12.17 20.37 -3.16
C GLY A 56 11.41 19.06 -3.26
N ARG A 57 12.11 17.95 -2.99
CA ARG A 57 11.53 16.60 -2.87
C ARG A 57 11.40 16.23 -1.41
N VAL A 58 10.20 15.87 -0.99
CA VAL A 58 9.94 15.39 0.37
C VAL A 58 9.59 13.91 0.30
N SER A 59 10.17 13.13 1.21
CA SER A 59 9.79 11.73 1.42
C SER A 59 8.64 11.65 2.42
N TRP A 60 7.61 10.88 2.07
CA TRP A 60 6.49 10.56 2.94
C TRP A 60 6.41 9.05 3.15
N PHE A 61 6.21 8.62 4.39
CA PHE A 61 6.17 7.20 4.78
C PHE A 61 4.79 6.88 5.38
N PRO A 62 3.76 6.74 4.55
CA PRO A 62 2.40 6.47 5.00
C PRO A 62 2.30 5.12 5.70
N ARG A 63 1.47 5.06 6.75
CA ARG A 63 1.18 3.85 7.52
C ARG A 63 -0.32 3.58 7.58
N ALA A 64 -0.68 2.31 7.74
CA ALA A 64 -2.07 1.90 7.86
C ALA A 64 -2.28 0.83 8.91
N CYS A 65 -3.52 0.69 9.37
CA CYS A 65 -3.94 -0.48 10.11
C CYS A 65 -4.01 -1.70 9.18
N ARG A 66 -3.83 -2.90 9.74
CA ARG A 66 -3.83 -4.16 8.97
C ARG A 66 -5.11 -4.37 8.18
N ARG A 67 -6.27 -4.07 8.78
CA ARG A 67 -7.58 -4.18 8.13
C ARG A 67 -7.65 -3.38 6.84
N CYS A 68 -7.33 -2.09 6.90
CA CYS A 68 -7.35 -1.23 5.72
C CYS A 68 -6.27 -1.63 4.70
N ALA A 69 -5.07 -2.03 5.15
CA ALA A 69 -4.04 -2.52 4.24
C ALA A 69 -4.50 -3.75 3.44
N LEU A 70 -5.16 -4.71 4.09
CA LEU A 70 -5.71 -5.89 3.42
C LEU A 70 -6.84 -5.52 2.46
N GLU A 71 -7.80 -4.72 2.91
CA GLU A 71 -8.95 -4.28 2.10
C GLU A 71 -8.48 -3.57 0.82
N ARG A 72 -7.51 -2.65 0.95
CA ARG A 72 -6.97 -1.87 -0.17
C ARG A 72 -6.11 -2.71 -1.10
N ALA A 73 -5.33 -3.65 -0.58
CA ALA A 73 -4.58 -4.60 -1.40
C ALA A 73 -5.50 -5.53 -2.22
N MET A 74 -6.58 -6.01 -1.60
CA MET A 74 -7.58 -6.82 -2.30
C MET A 74 -8.31 -6.02 -3.37
N HIS A 75 -8.76 -4.81 -3.06
CA HIS A 75 -9.43 -3.94 -4.03
C HIS A 75 -8.52 -3.65 -5.24
N ALA A 76 -7.28 -3.23 -4.99
CA ALA A 76 -6.32 -2.93 -6.04
C ALA A 76 -6.01 -4.16 -6.92
N LEU A 77 -5.89 -5.36 -6.33
CA LEU A 77 -5.69 -6.60 -7.08
C LEU A 77 -6.88 -6.89 -8.00
N VAL A 78 -8.11 -6.82 -7.46
CA VAL A 78 -9.33 -7.10 -8.22
C VAL A 78 -9.48 -6.11 -9.37
N GLU A 79 -9.38 -4.81 -9.08
CA GLU A 79 -9.48 -3.73 -10.08
C GLU A 79 -8.45 -3.90 -11.21
N HIS A 80 -7.18 -4.18 -10.86
CA HIS A 80 -6.14 -4.40 -11.86
C HIS A 80 -6.40 -5.65 -12.71
N SER A 81 -6.77 -6.77 -12.07
CA SER A 81 -6.96 -8.06 -12.75
C SER A 81 -8.10 -8.03 -13.78
N GLN A 82 -9.11 -7.20 -13.58
CA GLN A 82 -10.25 -7.06 -14.49
C GLN A 82 -9.89 -6.33 -15.80
N SER A 83 -8.85 -5.51 -15.81
CA SER A 83 -8.48 -4.66 -16.95
C SER A 83 -7.11 -4.98 -17.56
N CYS A 84 -6.38 -5.96 -17.01
CA CYS A 84 -5.03 -6.29 -17.44
C CYS A 84 -4.99 -7.61 -18.22
N GLU A 85 -4.72 -7.52 -19.52
CA GLU A 85 -4.59 -8.68 -20.43
C GLU A 85 -3.62 -9.74 -19.90
N GLN A 86 -2.43 -9.33 -19.45
CA GLN A 86 -1.45 -10.25 -18.87
C GLN A 86 -1.97 -11.01 -17.64
N CYS A 87 -2.82 -10.39 -16.82
CA CYS A 87 -3.40 -11.05 -15.65
C CYS A 87 -4.51 -12.03 -15.99
N VAL A 88 -5.21 -11.81 -17.12
CA VAL A 88 -6.19 -12.78 -17.64
C VAL A 88 -5.49 -14.04 -18.13
N ASP A 89 -4.33 -13.89 -18.77
CA ASP A 89 -3.56 -15.01 -19.31
C ASP A 89 -2.71 -15.74 -18.25
N ASP A 90 -1.79 -15.04 -17.60
CA ASP A 90 -0.96 -15.55 -16.51
C ASP A 90 -0.54 -14.41 -15.56
N GLN A 91 -1.21 -14.31 -14.40
CA GLN A 91 -0.91 -13.30 -13.39
C GLN A 91 0.55 -13.26 -12.92
N ASN A 92 1.34 -14.33 -13.11
CA ASN A 92 2.74 -14.38 -12.70
C ASN A 92 3.67 -13.60 -13.63
N VAL A 93 3.25 -13.32 -14.86
CA VAL A 93 4.03 -12.49 -15.80
C VAL A 93 3.80 -10.99 -15.60
N CYS A 94 2.66 -10.62 -15.02
CA CYS A 94 2.36 -9.23 -14.67
C CYS A 94 3.05 -8.85 -13.35
N ALA A 95 4.07 -7.99 -13.42
CA ALA A 95 4.79 -7.52 -12.23
C ALA A 95 3.88 -6.79 -11.22
N LEU A 96 2.91 -5.99 -11.70
CA LEU A 96 1.95 -5.29 -10.85
C LEU A 96 1.00 -6.28 -10.16
N GLY A 97 0.41 -7.21 -10.90
CA GLY A 97 -0.43 -8.29 -10.36
C GLY A 97 0.29 -9.13 -9.31
N ALA A 98 1.51 -9.59 -9.61
CA ALA A 98 2.34 -10.34 -8.67
C ALA A 98 2.67 -9.52 -7.39
N GLY A 99 2.96 -8.23 -7.55
CA GLY A 99 3.16 -7.30 -6.43
C GLY A 99 1.92 -7.15 -5.55
N LEU A 100 0.74 -7.00 -6.16
CA LEU A 100 -0.54 -6.87 -5.43
C LEU A 100 -0.93 -8.18 -4.71
N VAL A 101 -0.72 -9.34 -5.33
CA VAL A 101 -0.88 -10.65 -4.65
C VAL A 101 0.04 -10.75 -3.44
N ARG A 102 1.28 -10.28 -3.55
CA ARG A 102 2.21 -10.24 -2.41
C ARG A 102 1.68 -9.33 -1.30
N ALA A 103 1.23 -8.11 -1.63
CA ALA A 103 0.65 -7.19 -0.66
C ALA A 103 -0.52 -7.83 0.12
N VAL A 104 -1.42 -8.53 -0.57
CA VAL A 104 -2.54 -9.28 0.07
C VAL A 104 -2.02 -10.34 1.03
N ARG A 105 -1.02 -11.14 0.62
CA ARG A 105 -0.46 -12.22 1.46
C ARG A 105 0.22 -11.67 2.71
N GLU A 106 1.00 -10.61 2.58
CA GLU A 106 1.68 -9.97 3.71
C GLU A 106 0.66 -9.36 4.69
N ALA A 107 -0.37 -8.67 4.18
CA ALA A 107 -1.43 -8.12 5.03
C ALA A 107 -2.21 -9.19 5.82
N ARG A 108 -2.41 -10.38 5.23
CA ARG A 108 -3.02 -11.53 5.92
C ARG A 108 -2.09 -12.16 6.96
N ARG A 109 -0.79 -12.24 6.69
CA ARG A 109 0.18 -12.87 7.61
C ARG A 109 0.31 -12.09 8.91
N SER A 110 0.14 -10.77 8.87
CA SER A 110 0.12 -9.93 10.08
C SER A 110 -1.17 -10.07 10.91
N ASN A 111 -2.11 -10.93 10.53
CA ASN A 111 -3.41 -11.11 11.20
C ASN A 111 -3.45 -12.32 12.16
N VAL A 112 -2.32 -12.99 12.37
CA VAL A 112 -2.11 -14.07 13.36
C VAL A 112 -1.24 -13.57 14.49
#